data_AF-A0A416P8C1-F1
#
_entry.id   AF-A0A416P8C1-F1
#
_cell.length_a   1.000
_cell.length_b   1.000
_cell.length_c   1.000
_cell.angle_alpha   90.00
_cell.angle_beta   90.00
_cell.angle_gamma   90.00
#
_symmetry.space_group_name_H-M   'P 1'
#
loop_
_entity.id
_entity.type
_entity.pdbx_description
1 polymer ?
#
loop_
_entity_poly.entity_id
_entity_poly.type
_entity_poly.pdbx_seq_one_letter_code
_entity_poly.pdbx_strand_id
1 'polypeptide(L)' 'MKVKSNLKPRSYTQNEVVRIVNQKQYLTYIKNGVYPIDMYASIDEKTDNTILAMIFLKEDTSEVYKKWCNYELN' A
#
# COMPACT_ATOMS: atom_id res chain seq x y z
N MET A 1 10.12 -12.63 23.41
CA MET A 1 10.46 -11.53 22.48
C MET A 1 9.19 -10.72 22.20
N LYS A 2 9.21 -9.39 22.36
CA LYS A 2 8.07 -8.52 22.02
C LYS A 2 8.36 -7.85 20.68
N VAL A 3 7.51 -8.06 19.68
CA VAL A 3 7.61 -7.41 18.36
C VAL A 3 6.68 -6.18 18.37
N LYS A 4 7.16 -5.03 17.89
CA LYS A 4 6.33 -3.83 17.72
C LYS A 4 5.67 -3.86 16.35
N SER A 5 4.36 -3.63 16.30
CA SER A 5 3.62 -3.52 15.04
C SER A 5 3.99 -2.25 14.29
N ASN A 6 4.10 -2.33 12.96
CA ASN A 6 4.17 -1.16 12.09
C ASN A 6 2.78 -0.60 11.77
N LEU A 7 1.73 -1.41 11.93
CA LEU A 7 0.35 -1.01 11.67
C LEU A 7 -0.19 -0.17 12.82
N LYS A 8 -0.82 0.95 12.47
CA LYS A 8 -1.49 1.89 13.38
C LYS A 8 -2.96 2.01 12.96
N PRO A 9 -3.88 1.27 13.59
CA PRO A 9 -5.30 1.32 13.24
C PRO A 9 -5.86 2.74 13.39
N ARG A 10 -6.54 3.23 12.35
CA ARG A 10 -7.25 4.51 12.37
C ARG A 10 -8.31 4.57 11.28
N SER A 11 -9.30 5.43 11.46
CA SER A 11 -10.22 5.82 10.38
C SER A 11 -9.51 6.73 9.37
N TYR A 12 -9.97 6.69 8.12
CA TYR A 12 -9.43 7.50 7.04
C TYR A 12 -10.53 7.89 6.05
N THR A 13 -10.28 8.97 5.32
CA THR A 13 -11.10 9.43 4.21
C THR A 13 -10.50 8.98 2.88
N GLN A 14 -11.31 8.87 1.83
CA GLN A 14 -10.81 8.51 0.49
C GLN A 14 -9.77 9.53 -0.05
N ASN A 15 -9.84 10.78 0.40
CA ASN A 15 -8.98 11.85 -0.10
C ASN A 15 -7.53 11.75 0.40
N GLU A 16 -7.30 11.19 1.59
CA GLU A 16 -5.95 11.09 2.19
C GLU A 16 -5.22 9.79 1.85
N VAL A 17 -5.90 8.83 1.21
CA VAL A 17 -5.36 7.48 0.96
C VAL A 17 -5.23 7.14 -0.52
N VAL A 18 -4.37 6.18 -0.82
CA VAL A 18 -4.26 5.52 -2.12
C VAL A 18 -4.49 4.02 -1.97
N ARG A 19 -5.27 3.47 -2.90
CA ARG A 19 -5.51 2.04 -3.04
C ARG A 19 -4.51 1.45 -4.03
N ILE A 20 -3.67 0.53 -3.58
CA ILE A 20 -2.69 -0.18 -4.40
C ILE A 20 -3.07 -1.66 -4.47
N VAL A 21 -3.32 -2.14 -5.69
CA VAL A 21 -3.64 -3.55 -5.98
C VAL A 21 -2.49 -4.29 -6.66
N ASN A 22 -1.53 -3.56 -7.23
CA ASN A 22 -0.35 -4.15 -7.85
C ASN A 22 0.57 -4.73 -6.77
N GLN A 23 0.72 -6.05 -6.77
CA GLN A 23 1.53 -6.77 -5.80
C GLN A 23 3.00 -6.33 -5.76
N LYS A 24 3.61 -6.09 -6.92
CA LYS A 24 4.99 -5.63 -6.97
C LYS A 24 5.13 -4.27 -6.28
N GLN A 25 4.20 -3.36 -6.55
CA GLN A 25 4.23 -2.01 -5.99
C GLN A 25 4.10 -2.00 -4.47
N TYR A 26 3.09 -2.68 -3.89
CA TYR A 26 2.94 -2.65 -2.43
C TYR A 26 4.07 -3.39 -1.71
N LEU A 27 4.64 -4.45 -2.29
CA LEU A 27 5.80 -5.14 -1.71
C LEU A 27 7.03 -4.23 -1.69
N THR A 28 7.26 -3.49 -2.78
CA THR A 28 8.35 -2.52 -2.85
C THR A 28 8.17 -1.39 -1.83
N TYR A 29 6.94 -0.90 -1.62
CA TYR A 29 6.68 0.14 -0.61
C TYR A 29 7.00 -0.35 0.80
N ILE A 30 6.54 -1.56 1.13
CA ILE A 30 6.81 -2.20 2.43
C ILE A 30 8.31 -2.43 2.66
N LYS A 31 9.05 -2.86 1.64
CA LYS A 31 10.52 -2.98 1.70
C LYS A 31 11.21 -1.66 1.98
N ASN A 32 10.63 -0.55 1.54
CA ASN A 32 11.13 0.81 1.75
C ASN A 32 10.52 1.49 3.00
N GLY A 33 9.95 0.71 3.92
CA GLY A 33 9.48 1.21 5.22
C GLY A 33 8.13 1.94 5.19
N VAL A 34 7.43 1.94 4.06
CA VAL A 34 6.08 2.51 3.93
C VAL A 34 5.07 1.38 4.06
N TYR A 35 4.29 1.38 5.14
CA TYR A 35 3.36 0.32 5.48
C TYR A 35 1.91 0.71 5.17
N PRO A 36 1.05 -0.25 4.77
CA PRO A 36 -0.36 0.03 4.61
C PRO A 36 -1.01 0.33 5.96
N ILE A 37 -2.06 1.14 5.94
CA ILE A 37 -2.90 1.43 7.12
C ILE A 37 -4.12 0.51 7.20
N ASP A 38 -4.52 -0.10 6.07
CA ASP A 38 -5.63 -1.04 5.99
C ASP A 38 -5.46 -1.98 4.77
N MET A 39 -6.20 -3.10 4.76
CA MET A 39 -6.23 -4.05 3.66
C MET A 39 -7.54 -4.81 3.59
N TYR A 40 -7.99 -5.12 2.38
CA TYR A 40 -9.19 -5.93 2.18
C TYR A 40 -9.13 -6.71 0.86
N ALA A 41 -9.87 -7.81 0.81
CA ALA A 41 -10.10 -8.56 -0.42
C ALA A 41 -11.06 -7.76 -1.32
N SER A 42 -10.73 -7.66 -2.60
CA SER A 42 -11.50 -6.99 -3.63
C SER A 42 -11.62 -7.90 -4.84
N ILE A 43 -12.53 -7.60 -5.75
CA ILE A 43 -12.63 -8.27 -7.05
C ILE A 43 -11.97 -7.40 -8.12
N ASP A 44 -11.20 -8.01 -9.02
CA ASP A 44 -10.75 -7.38 -10.25
C ASP A 44 -11.87 -7.44 -11.28
N GLU A 45 -12.44 -6.28 -11.62
CA GLU A 45 -13.56 -6.16 -12.56
C GLU A 45 -13.26 -6.73 -13.96
N LYS A 46 -11.99 -6.88 -14.34
CA LYS A 46 -11.61 -7.40 -15.66
C LYS A 46 -11.50 -8.92 -15.69
N THR A 47 -11.06 -9.52 -14.60
CA THR A 47 -10.70 -10.95 -14.56
C THR A 47 -11.58 -11.77 -13.63
N ASP A 48 -12.48 -11.11 -12.88
CA ASP A 48 -13.35 -11.67 -11.83
C ASP A 48 -12.59 -12.42 -10.72
N ASN A 49 -11.28 -12.19 -10.63
CA ASN A 49 -10.43 -12.81 -9.63
C ASN A 49 -10.45 -12.00 -8.33
N THR A 50 -10.28 -12.71 -7.22
CA THR A 50 -10.01 -12.09 -5.93
C THR A 50 -8.60 -11.50 -5.91
N ILE A 51 -8.50 -10.22 -5.57
CA ILE A 51 -7.25 -9.45 -5.46
C ILE A 51 -7.12 -8.86 -4.06
N LEU A 52 -5.89 -8.62 -3.62
CA LEU A 52 -5.60 -7.92 -2.37
C LEU A 52 -5.46 -6.41 -2.64
N ALA A 53 -6.30 -5.61 -1.99
CA ALA A 53 -6.19 -4.16 -1.98
C ALA A 53 -5.50 -3.70 -0.70
N MET A 54 -4.38 -2.99 -0.85
CA MET A 54 -3.66 -2.36 0.25
C MET A 54 -3.92 -0.86 0.24
N ILE A 55 -4.25 -0.29 1.40
CA ILE A 55 -4.53 1.14 1.56
C ILE A 55 -3.33 1.79 2.24
N PHE A 56 -2.79 2.85 1.62
CA PHE A 56 -1.67 3.61 2.15
C PHE A 56 -2.04 5.09 2.26
N LEU A 57 -1.38 5.81 3.17
CA LEU A 57 -1.49 7.27 3.25
C LEU A 57 -0.74 7.93 2.08
N LYS A 58 -1.35 8.95 1.47
CA LYS A 58 -0.73 9.73 0.38
C LYS A 58 0.53 10.44 0.83
N GLU A 59 0.52 10.98 2.05
CA GLU A 59 1.66 11.66 2.66
C GLU A 59 2.88 10.73 2.75
N ASP A 60 2.69 9.51 3.26
CA ASP A 60 3.77 8.54 3.46
C ASP A 60 4.26 7.91 2.14
N THR A 61 3.41 7.89 1.11
CA THR A 61 3.73 7.25 -0.18
C THR A 61 4.38 8.19 -1.19
N SER A 62 4.37 9.50 -0.97
CA SER A 62 4.78 10.49 -1.98
C SER A 62 6.23 10.30 -2.46
N GLU A 63 7.16 9.96 -1.57
CA GLU A 63 8.56 9.75 -1.93
C GLU A 63 8.77 8.41 -2.67
N VAL A 64 8.26 7.31 -2.12
CA VAL A 64 8.37 5.98 -2.74
C VAL A 64 7.60 5.90 -4.05
N TYR A 65 6.52 6.65 -4.23
CA TYR A 65 5.81 6.73 -5.49
C TYR A 65 6.68 7.35 -6.60
N LYS A 66 7.39 8.45 -6.31
CA LYS A 66 8.32 9.06 -7.28
C LYS A 66 9.43 8.09 -7.68
N LYS A 67 10.07 7.45 -6.69
CA LYS A 67 11.12 6.45 -6.95
C LYS A 67 10.61 5.23 -7.72
N TRP A 68 9.39 4.78 -7.44
CA TRP A 68 8.72 3.70 -8.18
C TRP A 68 8.52 4.07 -9.65
N CYS A 69 7.99 5.28 -9.92
CA CYS A 69 7.81 5.77 -11.29
C CYS A 69 9.13 5.89 -12.06
N ASN A 70 10.22 6.22 -11.37
CA ASN A 70 11.55 6.34 -11.96
C ASN A 70 12.31 5.01 -12.07
N TYR A 71 11.73 3.88 -11.64
CA TYR A 71 12.42 2.59 -11.55
C TYR A 71 13.69 2.61 -10.67
N GLU A 72 13.70 3.47 -9.65
CA GLU A 72 14.82 3.64 -8.72
C GLU A 72 14.71 2.77 -7.46
N LEU A 73 13.60 2.02 -7.32
CA LEU A 73 13.37 1.12 -6.18
C LEU A 73 13.75 -0.32 -6.54
N ASN A 74 14.62 -0.92 -5.71
CA ASN A 74 15.05 -2.33 -5.78
C ASN A 74 14.35 -3.21 -4.74
#